data_AF-A0A432MKH3-F1
#
_entry.id   AF-A0A432MKH3-F1
#
_cell.length_a   1.000
_cell.length_b   1.000
_cell.length_c   1.000
_cell.angle_alpha   90.00
_cell.angle_beta   90.00
_cell.angle_gamma   90.00
#
_symmetry.space_group_name_H-M   'P 1'
#
loop_
_entity.id
_entity.type
_entity.pdbx_description
1 polymer ?
#
loop_
_entity_poly.entity_id
_entity_poly.type
_entity_poly.pdbx_seq_one_letter_code
_entity_poly.pdbx_strand_id
1 'polypeptide(L)'
;MLYCRTCKARFSERKGTPLYRSHLPEATATSILKHIDDGCGVRQTGRLVGVHRDTVMRYSRLAGDHAQRAHDELVAFSPPDP
;
A
#
# COMPACT_ATOMS: atom_id res chain seq x y z
N MET A 1 8.53 -0.63 15.80
CA MET A 1 7.56 0.43 16.18
C MET A 1 8.21 1.24 17.29
N LEU A 2 8.41 2.53 17.08
CA LEU A 2 9.01 3.42 18.07
C LEU A 2 7.94 3.86 19.07
N TYR A 3 8.33 4.07 20.32
CA TYR A 3 7.44 4.52 21.39
C TYR A 3 8.04 5.76 22.05
N CYS A 4 7.31 6.88 22.01
CA CYS A 4 7.74 8.08 22.72
C CYS A 4 7.31 7.99 24.18
N ARG A 5 8.27 8.05 25.11
CA ARG A 5 7.97 8.02 26.55
C ARG A 5 7.31 9.30 27.05
N THR A 6 7.46 10.41 26.33
CA THR A 6 6.89 11.73 26.67
C THR A 6 5.43 11.81 26.28
N CYS A 7 5.10 11.67 24.99
CA CYS A 7 3.71 11.76 24.51
C CYS A 7 2.96 10.42 24.53
N LYS A 8 3.60 9.31 24.93
CA LYS A 8 3.03 7.95 25.01
C LYS A 8 2.52 7.39 23.66
N ALA A 9 2.82 8.05 22.54
CA ALA A 9 2.40 7.63 21.21
C ALA A 9 3.37 6.60 20.59
N ARG A 10 2.82 5.78 19.69
CA ARG A 10 3.56 4.77 18.91
C ARG A 10 3.69 5.21 17.46
N PHE A 11 4.92 5.20 16.96
CA PHE A 11 5.29 5.67 15.64
C PHE A 11 5.89 4.54 14.80
N SER A 12 5.63 4.59 13.51
CA SER A 12 6.30 3.76 12.51
C SER A 12 6.22 4.53 11.21
N GLU A 13 7.35 4.72 10.56
CA GLU A 13 7.44 5.35 9.24
C GLU A 13 6.50 4.70 8.23
N ARG A 14 6.38 3.36 8.29
CA ARG A 14 5.51 2.60 7.40
C ARG A 14 4.03 2.66 7.79
N LYS A 15 3.65 3.23 8.94
CA LYS A 15 2.25 3.25 9.40
C LYS A 15 1.38 3.99 8.37
N GLY A 16 0.30 3.36 7.93
CA GLY A 16 -0.56 3.93 6.89
C GLY A 16 -0.09 3.64 5.47
N THR A 17 0.95 2.82 5.27
CA THR A 17 1.38 2.33 3.95
C THR A 17 1.06 0.85 3.79
N PRO A 18 1.06 0.30 2.56
CA PRO A 18 0.93 -1.14 2.32
C PRO A 18 2.04 -1.99 2.97
N LEU A 19 3.18 -1.39 3.33
CA LEU A 19 4.30 -2.07 3.98
C LEU A 19 4.14 -2.19 5.50
N TYR A 20 3.13 -1.54 6.09
CA TYR A 20 2.90 -1.62 7.53
C TYR A 20 2.56 -3.05 7.95
N ARG A 21 3.37 -3.62 8.88
CA ARG A 21 3.21 -5.01 9.35
C ARG A 21 3.24 -6.04 8.21
N SER A 22 3.97 -5.75 7.14
CA SER A 22 4.30 -6.75 6.13
C SER A 22 5.23 -7.81 6.73
N HIS A 23 4.97 -9.08 6.42
CA HIS A 23 5.90 -10.19 6.62
C HIS A 23 6.63 -10.58 5.33
N LEU A 24 6.30 -9.94 4.20
CA LEU A 24 7.03 -10.14 2.95
C LEU A 24 8.33 -9.33 2.96
N PRO A 25 9.39 -9.84 2.29
CA PRO A 25 10.50 -9.01 1.87
C PRO A 25 9.96 -7.79 1.11
N GLU A 26 10.53 -6.62 1.40
CA GLU A 26 10.06 -5.37 0.82
C GLU A 26 10.12 -5.38 -0.71
N ALA A 27 11.20 -5.91 -1.28
CA ALA A 27 11.33 -6.07 -2.73
C ALA A 27 10.17 -6.88 -3.34
N THR A 28 9.68 -7.91 -2.64
CA THR A 28 8.53 -8.71 -3.08
C THR A 28 7.25 -7.88 -3.03
N ALA A 29 7.01 -7.15 -1.94
CA ALA A 29 5.84 -6.29 -1.83
C ALA A 29 5.84 -5.17 -2.89
N THR A 30 6.98 -4.51 -3.09
CA THR A 30 7.17 -3.49 -4.13
C THR A 30 6.95 -4.07 -5.53
N SER A 31 7.45 -5.28 -5.80
CA SER A 31 7.21 -5.97 -7.08
C SER A 31 5.73 -6.25 -7.31
N ILE A 32 4.99 -6.71 -6.30
CA ILE A 32 3.52 -6.88 -6.40
C ILE A 32 2.85 -5.56 -6.80
N LEU A 33 3.17 -4.48 -6.08
CA LEU A 33 2.57 -3.17 -6.31
C LEU A 33 2.88 -2.63 -7.71
N LYS A 34 4.14 -2.79 -8.17
CA LYS A 34 4.55 -2.38 -9.51
C LYS A 34 3.76 -3.10 -10.61
N HIS A 35 3.58 -4.42 -10.49
CA HIS A 35 2.79 -5.15 -11.48
C HIS A 35 1.33 -4.72 -11.50
N ILE A 36 0.74 -4.41 -10.34
CA ILE A 36 -0.64 -3.89 -10.26
C ILE A 36 -0.74 -2.52 -10.93
N ASP A 37 0.24 -1.63 -10.67
CA ASP A 37 0.35 -0.30 -11.29
C ASP A 37 0.47 -0.39 -12.82
N ASP A 38 1.26 -1.36 -13.32
CA ASP A 38 1.39 -1.68 -14.75
C ASP A 38 0.12 -2.35 -15.34
N GLY A 39 -0.94 -2.55 -14.54
CA GLY A 39 -2.23 -3.11 -14.98
C GLY A 39 -2.29 -4.64 -15.04
N CYS A 40 -1.31 -5.36 -14.49
CA CYS A 40 -1.32 -6.82 -14.47
C CYS A 40 -2.45 -7.38 -13.61
N GLY A 41 -3.11 -8.43 -14.12
CA GLY A 41 -4.15 -9.12 -13.37
C GLY A 41 -3.60 -9.88 -12.15
N VAL A 42 -4.42 -10.00 -11.09
CA VAL A 42 -4.06 -10.62 -9.80
C VAL A 42 -3.35 -11.97 -9.93
N ARG A 43 -3.88 -12.86 -10.79
CA ARG A 43 -3.30 -14.20 -11.03
C ARG A 43 -1.99 -14.14 -11.82
N GLN A 44 -1.88 -13.20 -12.76
CA GLN A 44 -0.66 -12.98 -13.52
C GLN A 44 0.45 -12.48 -12.60
N THR A 45 0.17 -11.47 -11.78
CA THR A 45 1.10 -10.95 -10.76
C THR A 45 1.53 -12.03 -9.78
N GLY A 46 0.60 -12.87 -9.31
CA GLY A 46 0.94 -14.00 -8.43
C GLY A 46 1.96 -14.97 -9.06
N ARG A 47 1.81 -15.27 -10.36
CA ARG A 47 2.77 -16.10 -11.11
C ARG A 47 4.11 -15.41 -11.32
N LEU A 48 4.12 -14.13 -11.71
CA LEU A 48 5.34 -13.37 -12.00
C LEU A 48 6.20 -13.14 -10.75
N VAL A 49 5.55 -12.89 -9.60
CA VAL A 49 6.25 -12.59 -8.34
C VAL A 49 6.49 -13.85 -7.49
N GLY A 50 5.79 -14.95 -7.77
CA GLY A 50 5.92 -16.21 -7.01
C GLY A 50 5.19 -16.18 -5.66
N VAL A 51 4.03 -15.52 -5.60
CA VAL A 51 3.22 -15.40 -4.38
C VAL A 51 1.79 -15.89 -4.60
N HIS A 52 1.09 -16.24 -3.51
CA HIS A 52 -0.32 -16.63 -3.60
C HIS A 52 -1.20 -15.46 -4.09
N ARG A 53 -2.26 -15.75 -4.86
CA ARG A 53 -3.16 -14.72 -5.41
C ARG A 53 -3.80 -13.86 -4.32
N ASP A 54 -4.08 -14.43 -3.15
CA ASP A 54 -4.69 -13.70 -2.04
C ASP A 54 -3.72 -12.72 -1.40
N THR A 55 -2.41 -13.00 -1.47
CA THR A 55 -1.37 -12.03 -1.12
C THR A 55 -1.45 -10.84 -2.04
N VAL A 56 -1.55 -11.06 -3.36
CA VAL A 56 -1.71 -9.97 -4.34
C VAL A 56 -2.98 -9.16 -4.03
N MET A 57 -4.13 -9.81 -3.86
CA MET A 57 -5.40 -9.15 -3.51
C MET A 57 -5.28 -8.28 -2.26
N ARG A 58 -4.63 -8.78 -1.21
CA ARG A 58 -4.39 -8.03 0.03
C ARG A 58 -3.59 -6.76 -0.23
N TYR A 59 -2.50 -6.87 -0.99
CA TYR A 59 -1.67 -5.70 -1.31
C TYR A 59 -2.38 -4.71 -2.25
N SER A 60 -3.16 -5.18 -3.22
CA SER A 60 -4.02 -4.32 -4.04
C SER A 60 -4.97 -3.50 -3.18
N ARG A 61 -5.64 -4.14 -2.21
CA ARG A 61 -6.55 -3.42 -1.29
C ARG A 61 -5.80 -2.41 -0.43
N LEU A 62 -4.70 -2.80 0.20
CA LEU A 62 -3.92 -1.90 1.06
C LEU A 62 -3.38 -0.69 0.28
N ALA A 63 -2.98 -0.91 -0.98
CA ALA A 63 -2.54 0.16 -1.87
C ALA A 63 -3.69 1.08 -2.26
N GLY A 64 -4.86 0.52 -2.60
CA GLY A 64 -6.07 1.30 -2.86
C GLY A 64 -6.48 2.18 -1.67
N ASP A 65 -6.54 1.60 -0.46
CA ASP A 65 -6.85 2.35 0.77
C ASP A 65 -5.81 3.46 1.04
N HIS A 66 -4.54 3.21 0.75
CA HIS A 66 -3.48 4.21 0.89
C HIS A 66 -3.62 5.33 -0.16
N ALA A 67 -3.86 4.97 -1.42
CA ALA A 67 -4.04 5.92 -2.51
C ALA A 67 -5.28 6.80 -2.33
N GLN A 68 -6.40 6.22 -1.86
CA GLN A 68 -7.61 6.97 -1.56
C GLN A 68 -7.35 8.04 -0.49
N ARG A 69 -6.68 7.69 0.61
CA ARG A 69 -6.35 8.69 1.64
C ARG A 69 -5.44 9.80 1.12
N ALA A 70 -4.45 9.44 0.31
CA ALA A 70 -3.57 10.43 -0.31
C ALA A 70 -4.36 11.34 -1.27
N HIS A 71 -5.30 10.79 -2.04
CA HIS A 71 -6.19 11.55 -2.89
C HIS A 71 -7.09 12.49 -2.08
N ASP A 72 -7.71 12.01 -1.00
CA ASP A 72 -8.57 12.81 -0.14
C ASP A 72 -7.82 13.97 0.54
N GLU A 73 -6.54 13.76 0.88
CA GLU A 73 -5.70 14.79 1.52
C GLU A 73 -5.13 15.80 0.51
N LEU A 74 -4.70 15.34 -0.65
CA LEU A 74 -3.89 16.14 -1.59
C LEU A 74 -4.67 16.65 -2.80
N VAL A 75 -5.82 16.05 -3.12
CA VAL A 75 -6.54 16.27 -4.39
C VAL A 75 -8.02 16.58 -4.20
N ALA A 76 -8.62 16.34 -3.01
CA ALA A 76 -10.07 16.42 -2.78
C ALA A 76 -10.77 17.73 -3.20
N PHE A 77 -10.02 18.82 -3.38
CA PHE A 77 -10.55 20.05 -3.95
C PHE A 77 -10.25 20.10 -5.44
N SER A 78 -11.10 19.46 -6.26
CA SER A 78 -11.18 19.86 -7.67
C SER A 78 -11.72 21.30 -7.73
N PRO A 79 -11.15 22.19 -8.56
CA PRO A 79 -11.80 23.47 -8.87
C PRO A 79 -13.23 23.19 -9.31
N PRO A 80 -14.22 24.03 -8.93
CA PRO A 80 -15.56 23.92 -9.50
C PRO A 80 -15.46 23.99 -11.03
N ASP A 81 -16.24 23.15 -11.71
CA ASP A 81 -16.40 23.20 -13.17
C ASP A 81 -16.79 24.65 -13.57
N PRO A 82 -16.15 25.24 -14.59
CA PRO A 82 -16.37 26.64 -14.97
C PRO A 82 -17.78 26.95 -15.47
#